data_AF-Q6ZHL7-F1
#
_entry.id   AF-Q6ZHL7-F1
#
_cell.length_a   1.000
_cell.length_b   1.000
_cell.length_c   1.000
_cell.angle_alpha   90.00
_cell.angle_beta   90.00
_cell.angle_gamma   90.00
#
_symmetry.space_group_name_H-M   'P 1'
#
loop_
_entity.id
_entity.type
_entity.pdbx_description
1 polymer ?
#
loop_
_entity_poly.entity_id
_entity_poly.type
_entity_poly.pdbx_seq_one_letter_code
_entity_poly.pdbx_strand_id
1 'polypeptide(L)'
;MGRLQILIFATKYKLILAIKANYHFLIPNLHLHTQPPRSPTPIPHESSERTPSAAGSHHVEEEVAPAPAIPFMDEEEETTSKALVPLADNVKTTLLDISKWLEGSLETLVVSCGSIRDRFLVIYDQLPDELADVITPAAYLEQHQLKLEKAKQRVADRRERKDLEATIQASRTSINEEKAKLDELEAGPRSTQANIDRLNTRKIELLAELEQCNAHIAIEEHKLADLPKATEDQRS
;
A
#
# COMPACT_ATOMS: atom_id res chain seq x y z
N MET A 1 -12.62 2.64 1.24
CA MET A 1 -13.24 2.36 2.56
C MET A 1 -14.05 3.56 3.04
N GLY A 2 -13.56 4.79 2.83
CA GLY A 2 -14.28 6.03 3.16
C GLY A 2 -15.72 6.12 2.63
N ARG A 3 -15.98 5.92 1.33
CA ARG A 3 -17.33 6.15 0.76
C ARG A 3 -18.45 5.27 1.36
N LEU A 4 -18.17 4.00 1.68
CA LEU A 4 -19.17 3.09 2.25
C LEU A 4 -19.36 3.33 3.75
N GLN A 5 -18.29 3.63 4.48
CA GLN A 5 -18.41 4.05 5.88
C GLN A 5 -19.12 5.39 6.01
N ILE A 6 -18.83 6.36 5.15
CA ILE A 6 -19.53 7.65 5.09
C ILE A 6 -21.01 7.44 4.80
N LEU A 7 -21.35 6.56 3.86
CA LEU A 7 -22.76 6.29 3.54
C LEU A 7 -23.50 5.63 4.70
N ILE A 8 -22.92 4.59 5.32
CA ILE A 8 -23.52 3.92 6.48
C ILE A 8 -23.63 4.89 7.68
N PHE A 9 -22.61 5.72 7.89
CA PHE A 9 -22.61 6.72 8.96
C PHE A 9 -23.63 7.83 8.68
N ALA A 10 -23.77 8.27 7.44
CA ALA A 10 -24.77 9.26 7.02
C ALA A 10 -26.20 8.70 7.14
N THR A 11 -26.44 7.46 6.73
CA THR A 11 -27.75 6.80 6.91
C THR A 11 -28.07 6.59 8.39
N LYS A 12 -27.09 6.18 9.20
CA LYS A 12 -27.20 6.06 10.66
C LYS A 12 -27.51 7.41 11.31
N TYR A 13 -26.78 8.48 10.96
CA TYR A 13 -26.98 9.81 11.51
C TYR A 13 -28.30 10.44 11.09
N LYS A 14 -28.68 10.29 9.81
CA LYS A 14 -29.96 10.82 9.30
C LYS A 14 -31.15 10.15 9.96
N LEU A 15 -31.06 8.84 10.21
CA LEU A 15 -32.07 8.07 10.94
C LEU A 15 -32.17 8.51 12.42
N ILE A 16 -31.04 8.66 13.10
CA ILE A 16 -31.02 9.15 14.49
C ILE A 16 -31.61 10.56 14.58
N LEU A 17 -31.26 11.44 13.63
CA LEU A 17 -31.75 12.81 13.60
C LEU A 17 -33.26 12.88 13.32
N ALA A 18 -33.78 12.04 12.43
CA ALA A 18 -35.21 11.96 12.13
C ALA A 18 -36.03 11.44 13.32
N ILE A 19 -35.52 10.43 14.05
CA ILE A 19 -36.14 9.93 15.28
C ILE A 19 -36.17 11.03 16.35
N LYS A 20 -35.11 11.86 16.43
CA LYS A 20 -35.00 12.96 17.40
C LYS A 20 -35.88 14.17 17.05
N ALA A 21 -36.00 14.50 15.76
CA ALA A 21 -36.80 15.63 15.28
C ALA A 21 -38.32 15.40 15.42
N ASN A 22 -38.80 14.17 15.16
CA ASN A 22 -40.22 13.82 15.28
C ASN A 22 -40.70 13.64 16.74
N TYR A 23 -39.80 13.63 17.73
CA TYR A 23 -40.14 13.50 19.15
C TYR A 23 -39.37 14.49 20.03
N HIS A 24 -39.54 15.80 19.78
CA HIS A 24 -38.94 16.88 20.58
C HIS A 24 -39.48 16.99 22.03
N PHE A 25 -40.32 16.05 22.49
CA PHE A 25 -40.87 16.08 23.86
C PHE A 25 -40.54 14.86 24.75
N LEU A 26 -39.74 13.89 24.27
CA LEU A 26 -39.48 12.65 25.01
C LEU A 26 -38.02 12.40 25.42
N ILE A 27 -37.11 13.35 25.15
CA ILE A 27 -35.72 13.25 25.63
C ILE A 27 -35.31 14.54 26.37
N PRO A 28 -35.70 14.73 27.65
CA PRO A 28 -35.03 15.70 28.48
C PRO A 28 -33.68 15.09 28.93
N ASN A 29 -32.58 15.75 28.52
CA ASN A 29 -31.17 15.46 28.83
C ASN A 29 -30.42 14.44 27.95
N LEU A 30 -29.90 14.94 26.83
CA LEU A 30 -28.50 14.68 26.48
C LEU A 30 -27.83 16.04 26.27
N HIS A 31 -27.15 16.53 27.31
CA HIS A 31 -26.24 17.67 27.21
C HIS A 31 -25.09 17.30 26.26
N LEU A 32 -25.16 17.74 25.01
CA LEU A 32 -23.98 17.77 24.14
C LEU A 32 -23.30 19.12 24.39
N HIS A 33 -22.15 19.11 25.05
CA HIS A 33 -21.31 20.28 25.25
C HIS A 33 -20.88 20.81 23.87
N THR A 34 -21.54 21.86 23.39
CA THR A 34 -21.15 22.59 22.18
C THR A 34 -19.95 23.47 22.52
N GLN A 35 -18.76 23.04 22.11
CA GLN A 35 -17.61 23.94 22.01
C GLN A 35 -17.51 24.42 20.55
N PRO A 36 -17.57 25.74 20.28
CA PRO A 36 -17.45 26.26 18.92
C PRO A 36 -15.98 26.16 18.45
N PRO A 37 -15.72 25.79 17.18
CA PRO A 37 -14.38 25.82 16.64
C PRO A 37 -13.93 27.28 16.45
N ARG A 38 -12.75 27.60 17.01
CA ARG A 38 -12.05 28.86 16.77
C ARG A 38 -11.63 28.93 15.30
N SER A 39 -11.95 30.05 14.67
CA SER A 39 -11.55 30.44 13.31
C SER A 39 -10.03 30.60 13.17
N PRO A 40 -9.40 30.16 12.07
CA PRO A 40 -8.04 30.54 11.73
C PRO A 40 -8.00 31.80 10.84
N THR A 41 -7.13 32.73 11.22
CA THR A 41 -6.75 33.97 10.51
C THR A 41 -5.89 33.67 9.25
N PRO A 42 -5.90 34.51 8.20
CA PRO A 42 -5.21 34.26 6.93
C PRO A 42 -3.71 34.63 6.98
N ILE A 43 -2.87 33.90 6.25
CA ILE A 43 -1.45 34.23 6.01
C ILE A 43 -1.24 34.52 4.51
N PRO A 44 -0.44 35.54 4.11
CA PRO A 44 -0.33 36.01 2.73
C PRO A 44 0.67 35.20 1.88
N HIS A 45 0.46 35.24 0.57
CA HIS A 45 1.31 34.74 -0.51
C HIS A 45 2.53 35.64 -0.75
N GLU A 46 3.71 35.05 -0.98
CA GLU A 46 4.90 35.75 -1.49
C GLU A 46 5.72 34.81 -2.43
N SER A 47 5.88 35.27 -3.69
CA SER A 47 7.01 35.13 -4.65
C SER A 47 7.64 33.75 -4.95
N SER A 48 7.58 33.17 -6.16
CA SER A 48 8.16 33.54 -7.48
C SER A 48 9.69 33.45 -7.56
N GLU A 49 10.21 32.50 -8.37
CA GLU A 49 11.22 32.73 -9.41
C GLU A 49 11.41 31.51 -10.37
N ARG A 50 11.70 31.83 -11.64
CA ARG A 50 11.82 31.00 -12.88
C ARG A 50 13.12 30.14 -12.90
N THR A 51 13.43 29.19 -13.81
CA THR A 51 13.37 29.11 -15.31
C THR A 51 13.80 27.66 -15.76
N PRO A 52 13.92 27.25 -17.07
CA PRO A 52 13.29 26.02 -17.60
C PRO A 52 14.23 25.06 -18.40
N SER A 53 13.71 23.89 -18.82
CA SER A 53 14.13 23.13 -20.05
C SER A 53 13.25 21.87 -20.22
N ALA A 54 12.32 21.80 -21.18
CA ALA A 54 12.43 21.20 -22.54
C ALA A 54 12.87 19.70 -22.53
N ALA A 55 12.19 18.71 -23.15
CA ALA A 55 11.30 18.68 -24.31
C ALA A 55 10.43 17.39 -24.29
N GLY A 56 9.34 17.34 -25.09
CA GLY A 56 8.88 16.06 -25.67
C GLY A 56 7.38 15.73 -25.68
N SER A 57 6.61 16.43 -26.53
CA SER A 57 5.54 15.91 -27.41
C SER A 57 4.13 15.49 -26.93
N HIS A 58 3.18 15.96 -27.74
CA HIS A 58 1.80 15.54 -28.01
C HIS A 58 0.66 15.87 -27.03
N HIS A 59 0.26 17.14 -27.13
CA HIS A 59 -1.10 17.63 -27.35
C HIS A 59 -2.12 16.60 -27.88
N VAL A 60 -3.16 16.36 -27.06
CA VAL A 60 -4.52 16.03 -27.49
C VAL A 60 -5.45 16.92 -26.66
N GLU A 61 -6.15 17.83 -27.34
CA GLU A 61 -7.33 18.50 -26.80
C GLU A 61 -8.43 17.45 -26.64
N GLU A 62 -8.87 17.20 -25.41
CA GLU A 62 -10.15 16.55 -25.16
C GLU A 62 -10.95 17.40 -24.18
N GLU A 63 -11.69 18.31 -24.81
CA GLU A 63 -12.97 18.90 -24.43
C GLU A 63 -13.53 18.50 -23.06
N VAL A 64 -13.48 19.48 -22.15
CA VAL A 64 -14.21 19.48 -20.88
C VAL A 64 -15.71 19.56 -21.19
N ALA A 65 -16.38 18.42 -21.18
CA ALA A 65 -17.82 18.37 -21.00
C ALA A 65 -18.15 18.66 -19.52
N PRO A 66 -19.04 19.61 -19.20
CA PRO A 66 -19.37 19.95 -17.82
C PRO A 66 -20.18 18.83 -17.20
N ALA A 67 -19.70 18.31 -16.07
CA ALA A 67 -20.53 17.46 -15.22
C ALA A 67 -21.80 18.25 -14.84
N PRO A 68 -23.01 17.66 -14.98
CA PRO A 68 -24.24 18.34 -14.61
C PRO A 68 -24.18 18.68 -13.12
N ALA A 69 -24.28 19.99 -12.83
CA ALA A 69 -24.59 20.48 -11.51
C ALA A 69 -25.87 19.78 -11.04
N ILE A 70 -25.74 18.88 -10.08
CA ILE A 70 -26.90 18.35 -9.36
C ILE A 70 -27.42 19.55 -8.57
N PRO A 71 -28.66 20.02 -8.82
CA PRO A 71 -29.26 21.04 -7.98
C PRO A 71 -29.32 20.45 -6.57
N PHE A 72 -28.61 21.07 -5.64
CA PHE A 72 -29.02 20.97 -4.24
C PHE A 72 -30.42 21.58 -4.21
N MET A 73 -31.43 20.71 -4.22
CA MET A 73 -32.79 21.10 -3.88
C MET A 73 -32.73 21.53 -2.41
N ASP A 74 -32.68 22.84 -2.24
CA ASP A 74 -33.07 23.54 -1.03
C ASP A 74 -34.61 23.45 -0.96
N GLU A 75 -35.11 22.27 -0.61
CA GLU A 75 -36.47 22.13 -0.11
C GLU A 75 -36.35 22.16 1.42
N GLU A 76 -36.34 23.37 1.97
CA GLU A 76 -36.79 23.60 3.33
C GLU A 76 -38.27 23.16 3.38
N GLU A 77 -38.48 21.86 3.61
CA GLU A 77 -39.79 21.33 3.92
C GLU A 77 -40.16 21.86 5.30
N GLU A 78 -40.90 22.96 5.29
CA GLU A 78 -41.52 23.60 6.43
C GLU A 78 -42.34 22.52 7.16
N THR A 79 -41.80 22.02 8.27
CA THR A 79 -42.38 20.93 9.05
C THR A 79 -43.70 21.40 9.65
N THR A 80 -44.77 21.25 8.88
CA THR A 80 -46.14 21.37 9.35
C THR A 80 -46.29 20.29 10.43
N SER A 81 -46.26 20.74 11.69
CA SER A 81 -46.40 19.89 12.87
C SER A 81 -47.81 19.30 12.90
N LYS A 82 -48.00 18.24 12.11
CA LYS A 82 -49.16 17.38 12.17
C LYS A 82 -49.07 16.65 13.51
N ALA A 83 -50.05 16.89 14.37
CA ALA A 83 -50.12 16.28 15.69
C ALA A 83 -50.11 14.75 15.54
N LEU A 84 -48.93 14.14 15.81
CA LEU A 84 -48.75 12.70 15.77
C LEU A 84 -49.62 12.06 16.86
N VAL A 85 -50.30 10.98 16.48
CA VAL A 85 -51.04 10.11 17.41
C VAL A 85 -50.10 9.72 18.55
N PRO A 86 -50.53 9.81 19.82
CA PRO A 86 -49.70 9.38 20.96
C PRO A 86 -49.28 7.92 20.79
N LEU A 87 -47.98 7.70 20.60
CA LEU A 87 -47.42 6.37 20.47
C LEU A 87 -47.53 5.62 21.80
N ALA A 88 -47.87 4.33 21.75
CA ALA A 88 -47.92 3.49 22.94
C ALA A 88 -46.52 3.30 23.57
N ASP A 89 -46.46 3.21 24.90
CA ASP A 89 -45.18 3.21 25.62
C ASP A 89 -44.28 2.00 25.29
N ASN A 90 -44.87 0.85 24.95
CA ASN A 90 -44.16 -0.34 24.46
C ASN A 90 -43.46 -0.11 23.11
N VAL A 91 -44.05 0.71 22.24
CA VAL A 91 -43.45 1.05 20.95
C VAL A 91 -42.27 1.99 21.19
N LYS A 92 -42.41 2.98 22.09
CA LYS A 92 -41.32 3.90 22.46
C LYS A 92 -40.12 3.17 23.06
N THR A 93 -40.34 2.22 23.97
CA THR A 93 -39.24 1.45 24.58
C THR A 93 -38.52 0.59 23.55
N THR A 94 -39.27 -0.04 22.64
CA THR A 94 -38.69 -0.86 21.55
C THR A 94 -37.87 -0.01 20.58
N LEU A 95 -38.37 1.18 20.21
CA LEU A 95 -37.64 2.13 19.37
C LEU A 95 -36.36 2.64 20.03
N LEU A 96 -36.41 2.92 21.34
CA LEU A 96 -35.24 3.33 22.11
C LEU A 96 -34.18 2.21 22.16
N ASP A 97 -34.62 0.97 22.33
CA ASP A 97 -33.73 -0.18 22.30
C ASP A 97 -33.11 -0.39 20.91
N ILE A 98 -33.90 -0.32 19.84
CA ILE A 98 -33.38 -0.36 18.46
C ILE A 98 -32.34 0.75 18.25
N SER A 99 -32.62 1.96 18.70
CA SER A 99 -31.67 3.09 18.61
C SER A 99 -30.34 2.78 19.28
N LYS A 100 -30.34 2.22 20.49
CA LYS A 100 -29.09 1.84 21.19
C LYS A 100 -28.28 0.81 20.40
N TRP A 101 -28.95 -0.13 19.74
CA TRP A 101 -28.29 -1.16 18.94
C TRP A 101 -27.71 -0.57 17.66
N LEU A 102 -28.44 0.36 17.03
CA LEU A 102 -27.93 1.15 15.90
C LEU A 102 -26.75 2.03 16.28
N GLU A 103 -26.71 2.55 17.51
CA GLU A 103 -25.63 3.38 18.04
C GLU A 103 -24.31 2.61 18.23
N GLY A 104 -24.35 1.28 18.33
CA GLY A 104 -23.19 0.40 18.49
C GLY A 104 -22.15 0.47 17.37
N SER A 105 -21.04 -0.28 17.58
CA SER A 105 -19.97 -0.42 16.58
C SER A 105 -20.46 -1.19 15.35
N LEU A 106 -19.73 -1.08 14.26
CA LEU A 106 -20.07 -1.76 13.00
C LEU A 106 -20.10 -3.29 13.18
N GLU A 107 -19.20 -3.84 13.99
CA GLU A 107 -19.11 -5.26 14.31
C GLU A 107 -20.33 -5.72 15.11
N THR A 108 -20.73 -4.95 16.13
CA THR A 108 -21.94 -5.26 16.90
C THR A 108 -23.21 -5.15 16.06
N LEU A 109 -23.26 -4.18 15.15
CA LEU A 109 -24.40 -3.94 14.27
C LEU A 109 -24.60 -5.06 13.25
N VAL A 110 -23.50 -5.60 12.71
CA VAL A 110 -23.54 -6.72 11.75
C VAL A 110 -24.10 -7.98 12.38
N VAL A 111 -23.68 -8.29 13.61
CA VAL A 111 -24.16 -9.47 14.36
C VAL A 111 -25.63 -9.32 14.75
N SER A 112 -26.06 -8.09 15.01
CA SER A 112 -27.36 -7.82 15.62
C SER A 112 -28.48 -7.41 14.65
N CYS A 113 -28.20 -7.26 13.35
CA CYS A 113 -29.18 -6.75 12.39
C CYS A 113 -30.44 -7.62 12.28
N GLY A 114 -30.34 -8.95 12.46
CA GLY A 114 -31.50 -9.83 12.50
C GLY A 114 -32.40 -9.53 13.70
N SER A 115 -31.82 -9.40 14.89
CA SER A 115 -32.55 -9.03 16.11
C SER A 115 -33.16 -7.63 16.05
N ILE A 116 -32.51 -6.69 15.37
CA ILE A 116 -33.06 -5.34 15.11
C ILE A 116 -34.29 -5.44 14.20
N ARG A 117 -34.21 -6.22 13.11
CA ARG A 117 -35.34 -6.45 12.20
C ARG A 117 -36.52 -7.09 12.92
N ASP A 118 -36.27 -8.13 13.72
CA ASP A 118 -37.33 -8.85 14.43
C ASP A 118 -38.06 -7.91 15.40
N ARG A 119 -37.32 -7.09 16.17
CA ARG A 119 -37.90 -6.09 17.07
C ARG A 119 -38.68 -5.00 16.32
N PHE A 120 -38.23 -4.61 15.13
CA PHE A 120 -38.93 -3.65 14.30
C PHE A 120 -40.26 -4.21 13.78
N LEU A 121 -40.28 -5.46 13.29
CA LEU A 121 -41.48 -6.11 12.79
C LEU A 121 -42.57 -6.24 13.87
N VAL A 122 -42.19 -6.47 15.14
CA VAL A 122 -43.13 -6.54 16.27
C VAL A 122 -43.92 -5.25 16.48
N ILE A 123 -43.33 -4.09 16.14
CA ILE A 123 -43.96 -2.78 16.32
C ILE A 123 -44.44 -2.14 15.01
N TYR A 124 -44.19 -2.77 13.87
CA TYR A 124 -44.42 -2.17 12.54
C TYR A 124 -45.86 -1.69 12.33
N ASP A 125 -46.84 -2.54 12.63
CA ASP A 125 -48.27 -2.23 12.44
C ASP A 125 -48.80 -1.14 13.40
N GLN A 126 -48.00 -0.75 14.40
CA GLN A 126 -48.33 0.28 15.40
C GLN A 126 -47.64 1.61 15.08
N LEU A 127 -46.80 1.67 14.04
CA LEU A 127 -46.08 2.87 13.64
C LEU A 127 -46.87 3.64 12.58
N PRO A 128 -46.92 4.98 12.67
CA PRO A 128 -47.39 5.79 11.56
C PRO A 128 -46.45 5.65 10.35
N ASP A 129 -47.01 5.67 9.14
CA ASP A 129 -46.29 5.43 7.87
C ASP A 129 -45.03 6.30 7.73
N GLU A 130 -45.13 7.58 8.09
CA GLU A 130 -44.02 8.54 8.06
C GLU A 130 -42.81 8.08 8.90
N LEU A 131 -43.04 7.37 10.01
CA LEU A 131 -41.99 6.84 10.88
C LEU A 131 -41.52 5.45 10.42
N ALA A 132 -42.45 4.64 9.87
CA ALA A 132 -42.13 3.36 9.28
C ALA A 132 -41.16 3.53 8.10
N ASP A 133 -41.38 4.51 7.22
CA ASP A 133 -40.52 4.80 6.06
C ASP A 133 -39.11 5.21 6.49
N VAL A 134 -39.00 6.00 7.55
CA VAL A 134 -37.71 6.43 8.10
C VAL A 134 -36.93 5.25 8.68
N ILE A 135 -37.59 4.34 9.40
CA ILE A 135 -36.91 3.26 10.15
C ILE A 135 -36.71 1.99 9.30
N THR A 136 -37.53 1.78 8.28
CA THR A 136 -37.44 0.62 7.38
C THR A 136 -36.00 0.36 6.88
N PRO A 137 -35.22 1.36 6.43
CA PRO A 137 -33.82 1.16 6.05
C PRO A 137 -32.93 0.52 7.14
N ALA A 138 -33.15 0.82 8.43
CA ALA A 138 -32.42 0.21 9.53
C ALA A 138 -32.80 -1.25 9.78
N ALA A 139 -34.04 -1.64 9.48
CA ALA A 139 -34.50 -3.02 9.59
C ALA A 139 -33.88 -3.94 8.51
N TYR A 140 -33.40 -3.37 7.40
CA TYR A 140 -32.81 -4.12 6.28
C TYR A 140 -31.30 -3.93 6.13
N LEU A 141 -30.59 -3.55 7.19
CA LEU A 141 -29.13 -3.43 7.20
C LEU A 141 -28.41 -4.75 6.84
N GLU A 142 -29.05 -5.89 7.05
CA GLU A 142 -28.55 -7.21 6.65
C GLU A 142 -28.21 -7.28 5.15
N GLN A 143 -28.93 -6.54 4.30
CA GLN A 143 -28.68 -6.46 2.86
C GLN A 143 -27.25 -5.97 2.52
N HIS A 144 -26.60 -5.26 3.43
CA HIS A 144 -25.27 -4.72 3.25
C HIS A 144 -24.15 -5.60 3.83
N GLN A 145 -24.46 -6.70 4.54
CA GLN A 145 -23.45 -7.58 5.17
C GLN A 145 -22.42 -8.10 4.17
N LEU A 146 -22.87 -8.69 3.06
CA LEU A 146 -21.96 -9.25 2.05
C LEU A 146 -21.03 -8.18 1.46
N LYS A 147 -21.55 -6.96 1.25
CA LYS A 147 -20.75 -5.83 0.74
C LYS A 147 -19.71 -5.39 1.77
N LEU A 148 -20.06 -5.42 3.05
CA LEU A 148 -19.15 -5.09 4.14
C LEU A 148 -18.04 -6.14 4.28
N GLU A 149 -18.37 -7.43 4.31
CA GLU A 149 -17.37 -8.50 4.42
C GLU A 149 -16.39 -8.48 3.24
N LYS A 150 -16.90 -8.28 2.01
CA LYS A 150 -16.03 -8.04 0.83
C LYS A 150 -15.16 -6.79 0.97
N ALA A 151 -15.63 -5.74 1.65
CA ALA A 151 -14.83 -4.55 1.90
C ALA A 151 -13.74 -4.80 2.94
N LYS A 152 -14.03 -5.53 4.02
CA LYS A 152 -13.05 -5.96 5.02
C LYS A 152 -11.97 -6.82 4.39
N GLN A 153 -12.36 -7.82 3.59
CA GLN A 153 -11.41 -8.69 2.90
C GLN A 153 -10.45 -7.90 2.01
N ARG A 154 -10.96 -7.00 1.15
CA ARG A 154 -10.11 -6.16 0.28
C ARG A 154 -9.13 -5.27 1.04
N VAL A 155 -9.41 -4.97 2.31
CA VAL A 155 -8.52 -4.16 3.16
C VAL A 155 -7.44 -5.03 3.76
N ALA A 156 -7.80 -6.24 4.22
CA ALA A 156 -6.85 -7.26 4.65
C ALA A 156 -5.90 -7.64 3.49
N ASP A 157 -6.43 -7.98 2.32
CA ASP A 157 -5.63 -8.35 1.14
C ASP A 157 -4.63 -7.26 0.74
N ARG A 158 -5.03 -5.99 0.82
CA ARG A 158 -4.14 -4.87 0.52
C ARG A 158 -3.03 -4.70 1.55
N ARG A 159 -3.33 -4.96 2.82
CA ARG A 159 -2.32 -4.94 3.89
C ARG A 159 -1.31 -6.05 3.66
N GLU A 160 -1.78 -7.28 3.47
CA GLU A 160 -0.92 -8.44 3.19
C GLU A 160 -0.04 -8.23 1.96
N ARG A 161 -0.60 -7.74 0.85
CA ARG A 161 0.19 -7.42 -0.35
C ARG A 161 1.28 -6.38 -0.08
N LYS A 162 0.99 -5.36 0.73
CA LYS A 162 1.98 -4.34 1.09
C LYS A 162 3.11 -4.93 1.93
N ASP A 163 2.77 -5.81 2.87
CA ASP A 163 3.75 -6.46 3.76
C ASP A 163 4.63 -7.46 2.98
N LEU A 164 4.04 -8.21 2.04
CA LEU A 164 4.77 -9.08 1.12
C LEU A 164 5.71 -8.29 0.20
N GLU A 165 5.24 -7.18 -0.38
CA GLU A 165 6.08 -6.34 -1.24
C GLU A 165 7.26 -5.74 -0.46
N ALA A 166 7.03 -5.29 0.78
CA ALA A 166 8.11 -4.81 1.65
C ALA A 166 9.15 -5.90 1.92
N THR A 167 8.70 -7.14 2.16
CA THR A 167 9.59 -8.29 2.37
C THR A 167 10.38 -8.62 1.10
N ILE A 168 9.73 -8.66 -0.07
CA ILE A 168 10.38 -8.89 -1.37
C ILE A 168 11.44 -7.81 -1.62
N GLN A 169 11.12 -6.55 -1.35
CA GLN A 169 12.04 -5.45 -1.57
C GLN A 169 13.26 -5.54 -0.65
N ALA A 170 13.06 -5.88 0.63
CA ALA A 170 14.16 -6.11 1.57
C ALA A 170 15.05 -7.30 1.16
N SER A 171 14.45 -8.39 0.66
CA SER A 171 15.21 -9.51 0.11
C SER A 171 15.99 -9.11 -1.14
N ARG A 172 15.40 -8.34 -2.06
CA ARG A 172 16.09 -7.84 -3.26
C ARG A 172 17.31 -6.99 -2.91
N THR A 173 17.20 -6.10 -1.93
CA THR A 173 18.34 -5.27 -1.49
C THR A 173 19.44 -6.15 -0.89
N SER A 174 19.08 -7.10 -0.02
CA SER A 174 20.04 -8.04 0.57
C SER A 174 20.76 -8.89 -0.49
N ILE A 175 20.03 -9.43 -1.48
CA ILE A 175 20.61 -10.23 -2.56
C ILE A 175 21.60 -9.39 -3.39
N ASN A 176 21.27 -8.14 -3.68
CA ASN A 176 22.16 -7.26 -4.43
C ASN A 176 23.43 -6.93 -3.63
N GLU A 177 23.32 -6.71 -2.32
CA GLU A 177 24.47 -6.51 -1.44
C GLU A 177 25.36 -7.76 -1.35
N GLU A 178 24.78 -8.94 -1.20
CA GLU A 178 25.52 -10.20 -1.19
C GLU A 178 26.19 -10.49 -2.54
N LYS A 179 25.50 -10.19 -3.64
CA LYS A 179 26.07 -10.31 -4.98
C LYS A 179 27.28 -9.40 -5.15
N ALA A 180 27.20 -8.14 -4.72
CA ALA A 180 28.34 -7.23 -4.78
C ALA A 180 29.55 -7.76 -4.01
N LYS A 181 29.33 -8.32 -2.80
CA LYS A 181 30.40 -8.97 -2.01
C LYS A 181 30.99 -10.18 -2.72
N LEU A 182 30.16 -10.97 -3.40
CA LEU A 182 30.62 -12.14 -4.15
C LEU A 182 31.49 -11.71 -5.35
N ASP A 183 31.08 -10.68 -6.09
CA ASP A 183 31.82 -10.14 -7.23
C ASP A 183 33.20 -9.61 -6.78
N GLU A 184 33.27 -8.93 -5.63
CA GLU A 184 34.53 -8.49 -5.00
C GLU A 184 35.44 -9.68 -4.64
N LEU A 185 34.89 -10.73 -4.03
CA LEU A 185 35.64 -11.93 -3.68
C LEU A 185 36.15 -12.68 -4.91
N GLU A 186 35.40 -12.70 -6.01
CA GLU A 186 35.80 -13.36 -7.26
C GLU A 186 36.91 -12.59 -8.00
N ALA A 187 36.99 -11.27 -7.82
CA ALA A 187 38.05 -10.45 -8.43
C ALA A 187 39.46 -10.77 -7.90
N GLY A 188 39.58 -11.11 -6.61
CA GLY A 188 40.87 -11.42 -5.97
C GLY A 188 41.62 -12.61 -6.59
N PRO A 189 41.02 -13.82 -6.63
CA PRO A 189 41.64 -15.02 -7.20
C PRO A 189 42.04 -14.87 -8.67
N ARG A 190 41.27 -14.10 -9.46
CA ARG A 190 41.60 -13.83 -10.87
C ARG A 190 42.96 -13.13 -11.03
N SER A 191 43.27 -12.17 -10.17
CA SER A 191 44.58 -11.48 -10.16
C SER A 191 45.73 -12.43 -9.78
N THR A 192 45.52 -13.27 -8.77
CA THR A 192 46.51 -14.27 -8.34
C THR A 192 46.77 -15.29 -9.45
N GLN A 193 45.73 -15.77 -10.13
CA GLN A 193 45.86 -16.71 -11.24
C GLN A 193 46.65 -16.11 -12.41
N ALA A 194 46.36 -14.86 -12.80
CA ALA A 194 47.11 -14.17 -13.85
C ALA A 194 48.61 -14.02 -13.51
N ASN A 195 48.94 -13.80 -12.23
CA ASN A 195 50.33 -13.76 -11.78
C ASN A 195 50.99 -15.15 -11.86
N ILE A 196 50.27 -16.23 -11.52
CA ILE A 196 50.77 -17.60 -11.65
C ILE A 196 51.06 -17.93 -13.10
N ASP A 197 50.15 -17.60 -14.02
CA ASP A 197 50.32 -17.88 -15.46
C ASP A 197 51.52 -17.12 -16.04
N ARG A 198 51.70 -15.85 -15.63
CA ARG A 198 52.88 -15.04 -15.98
C ARG A 198 54.19 -15.66 -15.48
N LEU A 199 54.21 -16.11 -14.23
CA LEU A 199 55.39 -16.75 -13.63
C LEU A 199 55.72 -18.10 -14.30
N ASN A 200 54.72 -18.89 -14.63
CA ASN A 200 54.89 -20.14 -15.37
C ASN A 200 55.44 -19.89 -16.77
N THR A 201 54.94 -18.88 -17.47
CA THR A 201 55.47 -18.47 -18.79
C THR A 201 56.94 -18.13 -18.69
N ARG A 202 57.33 -17.28 -17.72
CA ARG A 202 58.73 -16.91 -17.51
C ARG A 202 59.62 -18.10 -17.14
N LYS A 203 59.09 -19.04 -16.34
CA LYS A 203 59.80 -20.28 -16.00
C LYS A 203 60.11 -21.11 -17.25
N ILE A 204 59.15 -21.25 -18.17
CA ILE A 204 59.34 -21.99 -19.42
C ILE A 204 60.41 -21.30 -20.28
N GLU A 205 60.37 -19.97 -20.43
CA GLU A 205 61.38 -19.21 -21.16
C GLU A 205 62.79 -19.42 -20.59
N LEU A 206 62.95 -19.29 -19.26
CA LEU A 206 64.24 -19.47 -18.60
C LEU A 206 64.77 -20.91 -18.73
N LEU A 207 63.89 -21.91 -18.71
CA LEU A 207 64.29 -23.30 -18.95
C LEU A 207 64.82 -23.50 -20.38
N ALA A 208 64.19 -22.86 -21.38
CA ALA A 208 64.65 -22.91 -22.76
C ALA A 208 66.00 -22.20 -22.93
N GLU A 209 66.19 -21.03 -22.30
CA GLU A 209 67.48 -20.32 -22.29
C GLU A 209 68.58 -21.20 -21.64
N LEU A 210 68.27 -21.89 -20.55
CA LEU A 210 69.19 -22.80 -19.87
C LEU A 210 69.57 -23.99 -20.77
N GLU A 211 68.62 -24.60 -21.45
CA GLU A 211 68.86 -25.69 -22.39
C GLU A 211 69.76 -25.24 -23.55
N GLN A 212 69.53 -24.04 -24.08
CA GLN A 212 70.39 -23.44 -25.09
C GLN A 212 71.82 -23.21 -24.57
N CYS A 213 71.97 -22.67 -23.35
CA CYS A 213 73.29 -22.48 -22.74
C CYS A 213 74.03 -23.82 -22.57
N ASN A 214 73.31 -24.85 -22.11
CA ASN A 214 73.87 -26.18 -21.95
C ASN A 214 74.32 -26.80 -23.29
N ALA A 215 73.55 -26.59 -24.37
CA ALA A 215 73.95 -27.03 -25.71
C ALA A 215 75.23 -26.31 -26.19
N HIS A 216 75.35 -25.01 -25.92
CA HIS A 216 76.57 -24.26 -26.22
C HIS A 216 77.77 -24.76 -25.42
N ILE A 217 77.60 -25.05 -24.12
CA ILE A 217 78.65 -25.63 -23.28
C ILE A 217 79.12 -26.96 -23.87
N ALA A 218 78.19 -27.86 -24.23
CA ALA A 218 78.53 -29.16 -24.81
C ALA A 218 79.32 -29.05 -26.14
N ILE A 219 79.00 -28.06 -26.98
CA ILE A 219 79.74 -27.79 -28.22
C ILE A 219 81.18 -27.35 -27.89
N GLU A 220 81.36 -26.42 -26.96
CA GLU A 220 82.70 -25.94 -26.58
C GLU A 220 83.52 -27.03 -25.87
N GLU A 221 82.90 -27.87 -25.04
CA GLU A 221 83.54 -29.04 -24.43
C GLU A 221 84.00 -30.07 -25.48
N HIS A 222 83.19 -30.33 -26.51
CA HIS A 222 83.58 -31.20 -27.63
C HIS A 222 84.79 -30.63 -28.38
N LYS A 223 84.80 -29.31 -28.67
CA LYS A 223 85.95 -28.64 -29.29
C LYS A 223 87.22 -28.77 -28.43
N LEU A 224 87.09 -28.61 -27.11
CA LEU A 224 88.20 -28.81 -26.17
C LEU A 224 88.73 -30.24 -26.22
N ALA A 225 87.86 -31.24 -26.35
CA ALA A 225 88.26 -32.66 -26.44
C ALA A 225 88.94 -33.02 -27.78
N ASP A 226 88.65 -32.33 -28.88
CA ASP A 226 89.24 -32.58 -30.21
C ASP A 226 90.61 -31.93 -30.43
N LEU A 227 90.91 -30.83 -29.75
CA LEU A 227 92.19 -30.12 -29.82
C LEU A 227 93.45 -31.01 -29.63
N PRO A 228 93.49 -31.99 -28.70
CA PRO A 228 94.65 -32.88 -28.59
C PRO A 228 94.83 -33.86 -29.77
N LYS A 229 93.80 -34.20 -30.56
CA LYS A 229 93.96 -35.07 -31.75
C LYS A 229 94.55 -34.32 -32.95
N ALA A 230 94.18 -33.06 -33.14
CA ALA A 230 94.68 -32.24 -34.25
C ALA A 230 96.18 -31.89 -34.14
N THR A 231 96.76 -31.96 -32.94
CA THR A 231 98.20 -31.68 -32.72
C THR A 231 99.10 -32.92 -32.94
N GLU A 232 98.53 -34.12 -33.01
CA GLU A 232 99.25 -35.36 -33.32
C GLU A 232 99.24 -35.67 -34.83
N ASP A 233 98.13 -35.38 -35.53
CA ASP A 233 98.00 -35.55 -36.99
C ASP A 233 98.86 -34.56 -37.82
N GLN A 234 99.30 -33.43 -37.24
CA GLN A 234 100.23 -32.49 -37.89
C GLN A 234 101.72 -32.86 -37.71
N ARG A 235 102.03 -33.95 -36.99
CA ARG A 235 103.39 -34.35 -36.63
C ARG A 235 103.86 -35.67 -37.27
N SER A 236 103.05 -36.29 -38.15
CA SER A 236 103.42 -37.45 -38.98
C SER A 236 103.90 -37.06 -40.37
#